data_AF-X1UXC5-F1
#
_entry.id   AF-X1UXC5-F1
#
_cell.length_a   1.000
_cell.length_b   1.000
_cell.length_c   1.000
_cell.angle_alpha   90.00
_cell.angle_beta   90.00
_cell.angle_gamma   90.00
#
_symmetry.space_group_name_H-M   'P 1'
#
loop_
_entity.id
_entity.type
_entity.pdbx_description
1 polymer ?
#
loop_
_entity_poly.entity_id
_entity_poly.type
_entity_poly.pdbx_seq_one_letter_code
_entity_poly.pdbx_strand_id
1 'polypeptide(L)' 'MRKATKLELLQFIYEREVVSRFDVVEKFGYTPGGADSMLAWLKREKLVTNDRKGEWTISDDGLRRLIYYGRL' A
#
# COMPACT_ATOMS: atom_id res chain seq x y z
N MET A 1 -13.00 3.81 13.82
CA MET A 1 -12.36 2.96 12.80
C MET A 1 -10.86 2.88 13.08
N ARG A 2 -10.28 1.68 13.09
CA ARG A 2 -8.82 1.50 13.23
C ARG A 2 -8.15 1.78 11.88
N LYS A 3 -7.06 2.56 11.86
CA LYS A 3 -6.27 2.77 10.63
C LYS A 3 -5.53 1.48 10.27
N ALA A 4 -5.40 1.22 8.97
CA ALA A 4 -4.66 0.07 8.47
C ALA A 4 -3.19 0.14 8.92
N THR A 5 -2.64 -1.01 9.27
CA THR A 5 -1.20 -1.15 9.43
C THR A 5 -0.50 -1.14 8.08
N LYS A 6 0.81 -0.88 8.07
CA LYS A 6 1.61 -0.96 6.83
C LYS A 6 1.54 -2.33 6.17
N LEU A 7 1.55 -3.40 6.96
CA LEU A 7 1.49 -4.76 6.44
C LEU A 7 0.13 -5.05 5.79
N GLU A 8 -0.97 -4.57 6.38
CA GLU A 8 -2.30 -4.71 5.78
C GLU A 8 -2.42 -3.93 4.48
N LEU A 9 -1.85 -2.73 4.41
CA LEU A 9 -1.85 -1.95 3.18
C LEU A 9 -0.99 -2.61 2.10
N LEU A 10 0.20 -3.13 2.43
CA LEU A 10 1.04 -3.85 1.48
C LEU A 10 0.37 -5.14 0.97
N GLN A 11 -0.25 -5.89 1.87
CA GLN A 11 -0.99 -7.10 1.52
C GLN A 11 -2.14 -6.76 0.56
N PHE A 12 -2.88 -5.68 0.83
CA PHE A 12 -3.94 -5.21 -0.06
C PHE A 12 -3.43 -4.83 -1.46
N ILE A 13 -2.27 -4.16 -1.54
CA ILE A 13 -1.66 -3.80 -2.82
C ILE A 13 -1.24 -5.06 -3.58
N TYR A 14 -0.65 -6.04 -2.90
CA TYR A 14 -0.29 -7.33 -3.49
C TYR A 14 -1.52 -8.06 -4.05
N GLU A 15 -2.58 -8.19 -3.26
CA GLU A 15 -3.82 -8.90 -3.65
C GLU A 15 -4.54 -8.26 -4.84
N ARG A 16 -4.40 -6.94 -5.02
CA ARG A 16 -5.04 -6.17 -6.11
C ARG A 16 -4.14 -5.95 -7.31
N GLU A 17 -2.86 -6.30 -7.21
CA GLU A 17 -1.76 -6.03 -8.14
C GLU A 17 -1.47 -4.53 -8.37
N VAL A 18 -2.51 -3.73 -8.60
CA VAL A 18 -2.48 -2.28 -8.80
C VAL A 18 -3.59 -1.64 -7.96
N VAL A 19 -3.26 -0.58 -7.22
CA VAL A 19 -4.27 0.21 -6.48
C VAL A 19 -4.12 1.71 -6.75
N SER A 20 -5.21 2.44 -6.61
CA SER A 20 -5.22 3.89 -6.53
C SER A 20 -5.43 4.37 -5.09
N ARG A 21 -5.32 5.69 -4.89
CA ARG A 21 -5.70 6.30 -3.60
C ARG A 21 -7.17 6.01 -3.23
N PHE A 22 -8.05 5.88 -4.23
CA PHE A 22 -9.47 5.69 -3.99
C PHE A 22 -9.74 4.29 -3.43
N ASP A 23 -9.03 3.27 -3.92
CA ASP A 23 -9.09 1.91 -3.37
C ASP A 23 -8.67 1.88 -1.90
N VAL A 24 -7.65 2.64 -1.52
CA VAL A 24 -7.18 2.73 -0.12
C VAL A 24 -8.20 3.44 0.78
N VAL A 25 -8.81 4.52 0.27
CA VAL A 25 -9.89 5.24 0.96
C VAL A 25 -11.09 4.32 1.18
N GLU A 26 -11.53 3.63 0.13
CA GLU A 26 -12.68 2.74 0.18
C GLU A 26 -12.45 1.55 1.11
N LYS A 27 -11.29 0.88 0.98
CA LYS A 27 -10.98 -0.33 1.75
C LYS A 27 -10.76 -0.06 3.24
N PHE A 28 -10.09 1.05 3.58
CA PHE A 28 -9.59 1.28 4.93
C PHE A 28 -10.13 2.56 5.59
N GLY A 29 -11.03 3.29 4.94
CA GLY A 29 -11.67 4.48 5.48
C GLY A 29 -10.72 5.66 5.71
N TYR A 30 -9.66 5.77 4.91
CA TYR A 30 -8.76 6.93 4.97
C TYR A 30 -9.44 8.18 4.43
N THR A 31 -8.99 9.36 4.86
CA THR A 31 -9.22 10.57 4.06
C THR A 31 -8.31 10.52 2.82
N PRO A 32 -8.66 11.20 1.71
CA PRO A 32 -7.83 11.20 0.51
C PRO A 32 -6.37 11.60 0.79
N GLY A 33 -6.14 12.70 1.53
CA GLY A 33 -4.79 13.13 1.91
C GLY A 33 -4.08 12.18 2.88
N GLY A 34 -4.83 11.44 3.71
CA GLY A 34 -4.27 10.39 4.55
C GLY A 34 -3.79 9.18 3.75
N ALA A 35 -4.55 8.77 2.73
CA ALA A 35 -4.17 7.70 1.81
C ALA A 35 -2.91 8.10 1.03
N ASP A 36 -2.89 9.32 0.46
CA ASP A 36 -1.75 9.87 -0.26
C ASP A 36 -0.48 9.90 0.64
N SER A 37 -0.62 10.33 1.90
CA SER A 37 0.48 10.36 2.87
C SER A 37 1.02 8.96 3.20
N MET A 38 0.13 7.97 3.35
CA MET A 38 0.53 6.60 3.66
C MET A 38 1.25 5.95 2.46
N LEU A 39 0.72 6.11 1.25
CA LEU A 39 1.33 5.61 0.02
C LEU A 39 2.70 6.26 -0.24
N ALA A 40 2.80 7.58 -0.02
CA ALA A 40 4.08 8.28 -0.07
C ALA A 40 5.07 7.77 0.98
N TRP A 41 4.59 7.39 2.18
CA TRP A 41 5.46 6.80 3.20
C TRP A 41 5.99 5.43 2.77
N LEU A 42 5.12 4.52 2.30
CA LEU A 42 5.55 3.22 1.78
C LEU A 42 6.53 3.35 0.62
N LYS A 43 6.35 4.36 -0.25
CA LYS A 43 7.27 4.67 -1.34
C LYS A 43 8.65 5.06 -0.85
N ARG A 44 8.72 5.93 0.18
CA ARG A 44 10.01 6.32 0.80
C ARG A 44 10.74 5.13 1.41
N GLU A 45 10.00 4.14 1.90
CA GLU A 45 10.56 2.88 2.41
C GLU A 45 10.85 1.85 1.29
N LYS A 46 10.65 2.23 0.02
CA LYS A 46 10.84 1.39 -1.17
C LYS A 46 9.96 0.14 -1.21
N LEU A 47 8.85 0.12 -0.46
CA LEU A 47 7.97 -1.04 -0.36
C LEU A 47 6.89 -1.07 -1.45
N VAL A 48 6.67 0.07 -2.11
CA VAL A 48 5.73 0.23 -3.23
C VAL A 48 6.33 1.15 -4.28
N THR A 49 5.86 0.99 -5.51
CA THR A 49 6.20 1.82 -6.67
C THR A 49 4.96 2.58 -7.13
N ASN A 50 5.18 3.73 -7.77
CA ASN A 50 4.12 4.50 -8.43
C ASN A 50 4.43 4.47 -9.93
N ASP A 51 3.99 3.41 -10.60
CA ASP A 51 4.39 3.13 -12.00
C ASP A 51 3.73 4.10 -12.97
N ARG A 52 2.51 4.55 -12.65
CA ARG A 52 1.77 5.59 -13.37
C ARG A 52 1.15 6.54 -12.37
N LYS A 53 0.88 7.78 -12.80
CA LYS A 53 0.41 8.88 -11.94
C LYS A 53 -0.85 8.47 -11.14
N GLY A 54 -0.62 8.06 -9.89
CA GLY A 54 -1.68 7.64 -8.95
C GLY A 54 -1.99 6.14 -8.90
N GLU A 55 -1.30 5.30 -9.68
CA GLU A 55 -1.36 3.84 -9.63
C GLU A 55 -0.16 3.31 -8.84
N TRP A 56 -0.42 2.42 -7.89
CA TRP A 56 0.54 1.93 -6.92
C TRP A 56 0.61 0.41 -6.96
N THR A 57 1.83 -0.10 -7.06
CA THR A 57 2.16 -1.53 -7.14
C THR A 57 3.11 -1.88 -6.01
N ILE A 58 3.13 -3.16 -5.63
CA ILE A 58 4.10 -3.64 -4.64
C ILE A 58 5.48 -3.79 -5.32
N SER A 59 6.54 -3.41 -4.62
CA SER A 59 7.91 -3.64 -5.08
C SER A 59 8.44 -5.00 -4.61
N ASP A 60 9.60 -5.43 -5.12
CA ASP A 60 10.31 -6.61 -4.62
C ASP A 60 10.61 -6.53 -3.12
N ASP A 61 10.98 -5.36 -2.60
CA ASP A 61 11.24 -5.16 -1.17
C ASP A 61 9.95 -5.20 -0.34
N GLY A 62 8.84 -4.70 -0.89
CA GLY A 62 7.51 -4.85 -0.31
C GLY A 62 7.11 -6.32 -0.20
N LEU A 63 7.33 -7.09 -1.28
CA LEU A 63 7.03 -8.52 -1.34
C LEU A 63 7.88 -9.30 -0.33
N ARG A 64 9.20 -9.06 -0.27
CA ARG A 64 10.10 -9.66 0.73
C ARG A 64 9.63 -9.36 2.15
N ARG A 65 9.12 -8.16 2.40
CA ARG A 65 8.59 -7.78 3.71
C ARG A 65 7.34 -8.58 4.08
N LEU A 66 6.42 -8.80 3.14
CA LEU A 66 5.25 -9.65 3.40
C LEU A 66 5.66 -11.09 3.75
N ILE A 67 6.61 -11.68 3.01
CA ILE A 67 7.16 -13.02 3.26
C ILE A 67 7.81 -13.09 4.65
N TYR A 68 8.67 -12.12 4.99
CA TYR A 68 9.37 -12.07 6.28
C TYR A 68 8.40 -12.07 7.49
N TYR A 69 7.23 -11.45 7.34
CA TYR A 69 6.21 -11.40 8.38
C TYR A 69 5.14 -12.50 8.26
N GLY A 70 5.32 -13.50 7.37
CA GLY A 70 4.40 -14.63 7.20
C GLY A 70 3.01 -14.22 6.68
N ARG A 71 2.95 -13.20 5.83
CA ARG A 71 1.72 -12.72 5.18
C ARG A 71 1.49 -13.30 3.79
N LEU A 72 2.50 -13.99 3.26
CA LEU A 72 2.56 -14.79 2.04
C LEU A 72 3.35 -16.05 2.37
#